data_AF-A0A1J4MA56-F1
#
_entry.id   AF-A0A1J4MA56-F1
#
_cell.length_a   1.000
_cell.length_b   1.000
_cell.length_c   1.000
_cell.angle_alpha   90.00
_cell.angle_beta   90.00
_cell.angle_gamma   90.00
#
_symmetry.space_group_name_H-M   'P 1'
#
loop_
_entity.id
_entity.type
_entity.pdbx_description
1 polymer ?
#
loop_
_entity_poly.entity_id
_entity_poly.type
_entity_poly.pdbx_seq_one_letter_code
_entity_poly.pdbx_strand_id
1 'polypeptide(L)'
;MTLCAGKCTYETGGRCVVSLSEPLMKYRSLKELRETILHELIHAYLFVTSNNRDRNSHGKEFRFHMNRINRLSGLNITIYHNFHDELNYYRKHVWRCNGICRNRPPYYGYIRRSINRKPSPADSWWSLHERTCGGCFVKENDISPEINNLALPDASLNWRVPSPNLDQNDVMEIIEISD
;
A
#
# COMPACT_ATOMS: atom_id res chain seq x y z
N MET A 1 5.56 -14.37 4.01
CA MET A 1 4.86 -13.09 3.77
C MET A 1 5.17 -12.62 2.35
N THR A 2 4.20 -12.33 1.50
CA THR A 2 4.43 -11.89 0.09
C THR A 2 3.64 -10.64 -0.29
N LEU A 3 2.96 -10.01 0.69
CA LEU A 3 2.16 -8.78 0.48
C LEU A 3 2.93 -7.50 0.84
N CYS A 4 3.95 -7.61 1.67
CA CYS A 4 4.84 -6.54 2.10
C CYS A 4 6.20 -7.14 2.45
N ALA A 5 7.26 -6.35 2.38
CA ALA A 5 8.61 -6.82 2.69
C ALA A 5 8.92 -6.82 4.18
N GLY A 6 8.30 -5.92 4.95
CA GLY A 6 8.38 -5.83 6.40
C GLY A 6 6.99 -5.74 7.03
N LYS A 7 6.90 -6.07 8.32
CA LYS A 7 5.72 -5.83 9.16
C LYS A 7 6.09 -5.81 10.65
N CYS A 8 5.71 -4.78 11.40
CA CYS A 8 5.57 -4.86 12.86
C CYS A 8 4.16 -5.31 13.27
N THR A 9 4.12 -6.27 14.19
CA THR A 9 2.89 -6.78 14.82
C THR A 9 2.94 -6.49 16.31
N TYR A 10 1.83 -5.97 16.84
CA TYR A 10 1.67 -5.64 18.26
C TYR A 10 0.89 -6.76 18.95
N GLU A 11 1.47 -7.36 19.97
CA GLU A 11 0.86 -8.43 20.77
C GLU A 11 0.28 -7.88 22.07
N THR A 12 -0.66 -8.63 22.64
CA THR A 12 -1.20 -8.41 23.99
C THR A 12 -0.05 -8.48 25.00
N GLY A 13 0.04 -7.47 25.89
CA GLY A 13 1.15 -7.37 26.85
C GLY A 13 2.29 -6.44 26.43
N GLY A 14 2.17 -5.72 25.31
CA GLY A 14 3.10 -4.63 24.95
C GLY A 14 4.32 -5.06 24.14
N ARG A 15 4.35 -6.28 23.63
CA ARG A 15 5.42 -6.77 22.73
C ARG A 15 5.17 -6.32 21.28
N CYS A 16 6.18 -5.79 20.59
CA CYS A 16 6.19 -5.71 19.11
C CYS A 16 7.12 -6.81 18.56
N VAL A 17 6.68 -7.42 17.46
CA VAL A 17 7.47 -8.35 16.65
C VAL A 17 7.63 -7.75 15.25
N VAL A 18 8.87 -7.51 14.84
CA VAL A 18 9.21 -7.10 13.46
C VAL A 18 9.53 -8.36 12.66
N SER A 19 8.85 -8.53 11.52
CA SER A 19 9.04 -9.65 10.60
C SER A 19 9.44 -9.15 9.22
N LEU A 20 10.36 -9.86 8.56
CA LEU A 20 10.76 -9.59 7.18
C LEU A 20 10.34 -10.74 6.26
N SER A 21 10.03 -10.41 5.01
CA SER A 21 9.69 -11.36 3.97
C SER A 21 10.94 -11.95 3.35
N GLU A 22 11.27 -13.19 3.67
CA GLU A 22 12.36 -13.89 2.97
C GLU A 22 12.16 -13.91 1.44
N PRO A 23 10.97 -14.22 0.86
CA PRO A 23 10.80 -14.21 -0.60
C PRO A 23 11.00 -12.86 -1.29
N LEU A 24 10.78 -11.74 -0.59
CA LEU A 24 10.97 -10.39 -1.13
C LEU A 24 12.36 -9.82 -0.83
N MET A 25 13.02 -10.30 0.23
CA MET A 25 14.28 -9.75 0.73
C MET A 25 15.52 -10.59 0.38
N LYS A 26 15.40 -11.89 0.10
CA LYS A 26 16.57 -12.79 -0.04
C LYS A 26 17.52 -12.46 -1.21
N TYR A 27 17.05 -11.70 -2.20
CA TYR A 27 17.87 -11.26 -3.35
C TYR A 27 18.14 -9.76 -3.34
N ARG A 28 17.82 -9.07 -2.24
CA ARG A 28 17.99 -7.62 -2.11
C ARG A 28 19.37 -7.26 -1.63
N SER A 29 19.76 -6.03 -1.91
CA SER A 29 20.99 -5.47 -1.37
C SER A 29 20.91 -5.35 0.16
N LEU A 30 22.06 -5.41 0.83
CA LEU A 30 22.14 -5.16 2.27
C LEU A 30 21.61 -3.76 2.64
N LYS A 31 21.71 -2.80 1.71
CA LYS A 31 21.15 -1.45 1.85
C LYS A 31 19.62 -1.50 1.97
N GLU A 32 18.94 -2.11 1.00
CA GLU A 32 17.47 -2.23 1.02
C GLU A 32 16.98 -3.03 2.23
N LEU A 33 17.75 -4.05 2.66
CA LEU A 33 17.46 -4.79 3.89
C LEU A 33 17.50 -3.88 5.12
N ARG A 34 18.53 -3.05 5.24
CA ARG A 34 18.67 -2.06 6.33
C ARG A 34 17.56 -1.02 6.30
N GLU A 35 17.23 -0.49 5.14
CA GLU A 35 16.15 0.49 4.98
C GLU A 35 14.79 -0.10 5.35
N THR A 36 14.52 -1.35 4.96
CA THR A 36 13.27 -2.05 5.27
C THR A 36 13.14 -2.35 6.76
N ILE A 37 14.20 -2.86 7.41
CA ILE A 37 14.12 -3.15 8.85
C ILE A 37 14.01 -1.87 9.67
N LEU A 38 14.68 -0.78 9.28
CA LEU A 38 14.59 0.50 9.97
C LEU A 38 13.20 1.12 9.86
N HIS A 39 12.53 0.98 8.71
CA HIS A 39 11.12 1.38 8.56
C HIS A 39 10.25 0.71 9.63
N GLU A 40 10.33 -0.62 9.75
CA GLU A 40 9.53 -1.37 10.73
C GLU A 40 9.94 -1.06 12.18
N LEU A 41 11.21 -0.76 12.44
CA LEU A 41 11.69 -0.36 13.76
C LEU A 41 11.20 1.03 14.18
N ILE A 42 10.95 1.96 13.25
CA ILE A 42 10.30 3.24 13.57
C ILE A 42 8.86 2.99 14.05
N HIS A 43 8.10 2.11 13.38
CA HIS A 43 6.76 1.71 13.85
C HIS A 43 6.83 1.09 15.25
N ALA A 44 7.77 0.17 15.46
CA ALA A 44 7.98 -0.47 16.76
C ALA A 44 8.30 0.56 17.86
N TYR A 45 9.16 1.54 17.56
CA TYR A 45 9.52 2.61 18.49
C TYR A 45 8.28 3.44 18.88
N LEU A 46 7.51 3.93 17.91
CA LEU A 46 6.32 4.74 18.16
C LEU A 46 5.23 3.98 18.93
N PHE A 47 5.11 2.68 18.71
CA PHE A 47 4.24 1.82 19.51
C PHE A 47 4.71 1.76 20.96
N VAL A 48 5.99 1.50 21.20
CA VAL A 48 6.53 1.36 22.56
C VAL A 48 6.49 2.69 23.33
N THR A 49 6.86 3.80 22.70
CA THR A 49 7.01 5.10 23.39
C THR A 49 5.73 5.90 23.48
N SER A 50 4.80 5.70 22.54
CA SER A 50 3.63 6.56 22.39
C SER A 50 2.32 5.79 22.27
N ASN A 51 2.36 4.46 22.44
CA ASN A 51 1.22 3.55 22.25
C ASN A 51 0.51 3.78 20.89
N ASN A 52 1.27 4.22 19.87
CA ASN A 52 0.73 4.39 18.53
C ASN A 52 0.53 3.01 17.91
N ARG A 53 -0.73 2.60 17.77
CA ARG A 53 -1.12 1.30 17.23
C ARG A 53 -1.47 1.34 15.74
N ASP A 54 -1.40 2.51 15.11
CA ASP A 54 -1.67 2.64 13.69
C ASP A 54 -0.44 2.23 12.86
N ARG A 55 -0.50 1.00 12.35
CA ARG A 55 0.56 0.34 11.58
C ARG A 55 0.79 0.94 10.20
N ASN A 56 -0.18 1.68 9.69
CA ASN A 56 -0.12 2.30 8.37
C ASN A 56 0.10 3.82 8.48
N SER A 57 0.19 4.36 9.70
CA SER A 57 0.39 5.78 9.90
C SER A 57 1.85 6.15 9.74
N HIS A 58 2.11 6.94 8.71
CA HIS A 58 3.39 7.64 8.53
C HIS A 58 3.22 9.13 8.80
N GLY A 59 2.64 9.43 9.97
CA GLY A 59 2.39 10.80 10.46
C GLY A 59 3.67 11.58 10.79
N LYS A 60 3.52 12.75 11.40
CA LYS A 60 4.63 13.68 11.72
C LYS A 60 5.78 12.98 12.46
N GLU A 61 5.47 12.18 13.48
CA GLU A 61 6.47 11.47 14.28
C GLU A 61 7.25 10.42 13.48
N PHE A 62 6.57 9.62 12.65
CA PHE A 62 7.25 8.66 11.78
C PHE A 62 8.22 9.37 10.85
N ARG A 63 7.75 10.44 10.19
CA ARG A 63 8.56 11.23 9.24
C ARG A 63 9.74 11.90 9.93
N PHE A 64 9.56 12.39 11.15
CA PHE A 64 10.63 12.94 11.96
C PHE A 64 11.75 11.93 12.19
N HIS A 65 11.41 10.72 12.66
CA HIS A 65 12.39 9.66 12.89
C HIS A 65 13.04 9.16 11.60
N MET A 66 12.25 8.97 10.55
CA MET A 66 12.74 8.59 9.21
C MET A 66 13.80 9.59 8.71
N ASN A 67 13.48 10.88 8.69
CA ASN A 67 14.39 11.93 8.22
C ASN A 67 15.64 12.03 9.11
N ARG A 68 15.49 11.90 10.43
CA ARG A 68 16.60 11.90 11.39
C ARG A 68 17.57 10.75 11.10
N ILE A 69 17.07 9.55 10.89
CA ILE A 69 17.91 8.36 10.63
C ILE A 69 18.57 8.45 9.26
N ASN A 70 17.85 8.89 8.23
CA ASN A 70 18.42 9.09 6.89
C ASN A 70 19.60 10.06 6.92
N ARG A 71 19.45 11.20 7.61
CA ARG A 71 20.53 12.20 7.77
C ARG A 71 21.76 11.63 8.48
N LEU A 72 21.59 10.79 9.49
CA LEU A 72 22.69 10.26 10.29
C LEU A 72 23.41 9.08 9.62
N SER A 73 22.68 8.28 8.84
CA SER A 73 23.20 7.02 8.28
C SER A 73 23.55 7.08 6.79
N GLY A 74 23.08 8.10 6.07
CA GLY A 74 23.16 8.16 4.61
C GLY A 74 22.24 7.15 3.90
N LEU A 75 21.36 6.47 4.64
CA LEU A 75 20.31 5.61 4.08
C LEU A 75 19.12 6.44 3.57
N ASN A 76 18.25 5.80 2.81
CA ASN A 76 17.05 6.42 2.25
C ASN A 76 15.79 5.62 2.63
N ILE A 77 15.45 5.62 3.92
CA ILE A 77 14.18 5.08 4.40
C ILE A 77 13.04 5.93 3.83
N THR A 78 12.05 5.28 3.23
CA THR A 78 10.88 5.91 2.62
C THR A 78 9.59 5.49 3.34
N ILE A 79 8.53 6.28 3.15
CA ILE A 79 7.16 5.97 3.59
C ILE A 79 6.60 4.77 2.81
N TYR A 80 6.86 4.74 1.50
CA TYR A 80 6.43 3.67 0.63
C TYR A 80 7.59 2.76 0.28
N HIS A 81 7.33 1.48 0.41
CA HIS A 81 8.24 0.44 0.00
C HIS A 81 8.03 0.12 -1.49
N ASN A 82 9.06 0.33 -2.31
CA ASN A 82 8.95 0.17 -3.76
C ASN A 82 9.15 -1.31 -4.17
N PHE A 83 8.13 -2.15 -3.94
CA PHE A 83 8.14 -3.57 -4.32
C PHE A 83 7.09 -3.90 -5.39
N HIS A 84 6.70 -2.92 -6.20
CA HIS A 84 5.57 -3.05 -7.11
C HIS A 84 5.74 -4.21 -8.10
N ASP A 85 6.93 -4.38 -8.68
CA ASP A 85 7.19 -5.40 -9.70
C ASP A 85 7.23 -6.81 -9.10
N GLU A 86 7.86 -6.98 -7.93
CA GLU A 86 7.92 -8.26 -7.24
C GLU A 86 6.58 -8.64 -6.63
N LEU A 87 5.84 -7.66 -6.09
CA LEU A 87 4.46 -7.89 -5.64
C LEU A 87 3.57 -8.28 -6.82
N ASN A 88 3.76 -7.69 -8.01
CA ASN A 88 3.03 -8.08 -9.22
C ASN A 88 3.39 -9.50 -9.67
N TYR A 89 4.67 -9.91 -9.57
CA TYR A 89 5.08 -11.30 -9.82
C TYR A 89 4.35 -12.31 -8.91
N TYR A 90 4.14 -11.97 -7.64
CA TYR A 90 3.41 -12.84 -6.71
C TYR A 90 1.88 -12.74 -6.81
N ARG A 91 1.32 -11.68 -7.40
CA ARG A 91 -0.15 -11.47 -7.56
C ARG A 91 -0.72 -12.26 -8.75
N LYS A 92 -0.54 -13.58 -8.74
CA LYS A 92 -0.92 -14.50 -9.82
C LYS A 92 -2.42 -14.75 -9.96
N HIS A 93 -3.26 -14.25 -9.04
CA HIS A 93 -4.70 -14.46 -9.12
C HIS A 93 -5.37 -13.18 -9.58
N VAL A 94 -5.88 -13.20 -10.81
CA VAL A 94 -6.51 -12.06 -11.45
C VAL A 94 -8.00 -12.33 -11.58
N TRP A 95 -8.81 -11.34 -11.21
CA TRP A 95 -10.23 -11.30 -11.50
C TRP A 95 -10.55 -10.03 -12.26
N ARG A 96 -11.52 -10.11 -13.15
CA ARG A 96 -12.11 -8.93 -13.79
C ARG A 96 -13.60 -8.90 -13.51
N CYS A 97 -14.09 -7.74 -13.07
CA CYS A 97 -15.52 -7.48 -12.97
C CYS A 97 -16.14 -7.56 -14.36
N ASN A 98 -17.36 -8.09 -14.47
CA ASN A 98 -18.15 -8.09 -15.72
C ASN A 98 -19.12 -6.89 -15.83
N GLY A 99 -19.15 -6.01 -14.83
CA GLY A 99 -19.99 -4.81 -14.82
C GLY A 99 -19.34 -3.57 -15.43
N ILE A 100 -20.01 -2.43 -15.28
CA ILE A 100 -19.65 -1.15 -15.91
C ILE A 100 -18.27 -0.61 -15.50
N CYS A 101 -17.72 -1.05 -14.38
CA CYS A 101 -16.38 -0.64 -13.96
C CYS A 101 -15.26 -1.15 -14.89
N ARG A 102 -15.55 -2.09 -15.82
CA ARG A 102 -14.62 -2.49 -16.89
C ARG A 102 -14.09 -1.33 -17.72
N ASN A 103 -14.90 -0.29 -17.86
CA ASN A 103 -14.60 0.86 -18.70
C ASN A 103 -14.26 2.10 -17.84
N ARG A 104 -14.11 1.94 -16.53
CA ARG A 104 -13.83 3.04 -15.61
C ARG A 104 -12.37 2.99 -15.14
N PRO A 105 -11.61 4.09 -15.31
CA PRO A 105 -10.32 4.19 -14.67
C PRO A 105 -10.47 4.22 -13.13
N PRO A 106 -9.39 3.90 -12.40
CA PRO A 106 -8.09 3.47 -12.92
C PRO A 106 -8.00 1.95 -13.13
N TYR A 107 -8.93 1.17 -12.58
CA TYR A 107 -8.76 -0.29 -12.46
C TYR A 107 -9.34 -1.08 -13.63
N TYR A 108 -10.24 -0.51 -14.44
CA TYR A 108 -10.87 -1.18 -15.59
C TYR A 108 -11.46 -2.56 -15.23
N GLY A 109 -11.98 -2.66 -14.00
CA GLY A 109 -12.57 -3.85 -13.41
C GLY A 109 -11.59 -4.91 -12.93
N TYR A 110 -10.27 -4.71 -13.04
CA TYR A 110 -9.28 -5.71 -12.62
C TYR A 110 -8.99 -5.66 -11.12
N ILE A 111 -8.79 -6.85 -10.55
CA ILE A 111 -8.26 -7.07 -9.21
C ILE A 111 -7.22 -8.17 -9.29
N ARG A 112 -6.04 -7.93 -8.69
CA ARG A 112 -4.97 -8.93 -8.57
C ARG A 112 -4.66 -9.22 -7.12
N ARG A 113 -4.48 -10.49 -6.77
CA ARG A 113 -4.11 -10.93 -5.42
C ARG A 113 -3.04 -12.00 -5.47
N SER A 114 -2.23 -12.06 -4.43
CA SER A 114 -1.26 -13.14 -4.20
C SER A 114 -1.89 -14.40 -3.61
N ILE A 115 -3.15 -14.31 -3.18
CA ILE A 115 -3.95 -15.43 -2.66
C ILE A 115 -5.16 -15.65 -3.57
N ASN A 116 -5.54 -16.92 -3.76
CA ASN A 116 -6.70 -17.31 -4.58
C ASN A 116 -8.03 -17.04 -3.85
N ARG A 117 -8.26 -15.79 -3.41
CA ARG A 117 -9.47 -15.34 -2.74
C ARG A 117 -10.29 -14.46 -3.68
N LYS A 118 -11.45 -14.95 -4.11
CA LYS A 118 -12.40 -14.17 -4.91
C LYS A 118 -12.77 -12.88 -4.13
N PRO A 119 -12.88 -11.73 -4.81
CA PRO A 119 -13.41 -10.52 -4.19
C PRO A 119 -14.80 -10.76 -3.58
N SER A 120 -15.04 -10.19 -2.40
CA SER A 120 -16.18 -10.56 -1.54
C SER A 120 -16.57 -9.42 -0.59
N PRO A 121 -17.71 -9.51 0.12
CA PRO A 121 -18.11 -8.55 1.16
C PRO A 121 -17.09 -8.30 2.28
N ALA A 122 -16.11 -9.19 2.48
CA ALA A 122 -15.01 -8.99 3.42
C ALA A 122 -13.99 -7.93 2.97
N ASP A 123 -14.06 -7.46 1.72
CA ASP A 123 -13.20 -6.40 1.20
C ASP A 123 -13.78 -5.02 1.56
N SER A 124 -12.96 -4.12 2.09
CA SER A 124 -13.38 -2.80 2.59
C SER A 124 -14.08 -1.93 1.52
N TRP A 125 -13.75 -2.12 0.25
CA TRP A 125 -14.34 -1.41 -0.89
C TRP A 125 -15.57 -2.10 -1.49
N TRP A 126 -15.94 -3.31 -1.03
CA TRP A 126 -16.99 -4.12 -1.65
C TRP A 126 -18.33 -3.41 -1.70
N SER A 127 -18.79 -2.86 -0.57
CA SER A 127 -20.09 -2.17 -0.51
C SER A 127 -20.16 -0.96 -1.45
N LEU A 128 -19.03 -0.28 -1.69
CA LEU A 128 -18.98 0.81 -2.66
C LEU A 128 -19.09 0.27 -4.10
N HIS A 129 -18.35 -0.80 -4.43
CA HIS A 129 -18.42 -1.44 -5.74
C HIS A 129 -19.83 -1.97 -6.03
N GLU A 130 -20.47 -2.62 -5.06
CA GLU A 130 -21.84 -3.12 -5.18
C GLU A 130 -22.82 -2.00 -5.53
N ARG A 131 -22.75 -0.85 -4.85
CA ARG A 131 -23.62 0.31 -5.13
C ARG A 131 -23.33 0.99 -6.46
N THR A 132 -22.07 1.07 -6.87
CA THR A 132 -21.64 1.91 -8.02
C THR A 132 -21.46 1.14 -9.32
N CYS A 133 -21.39 -0.19 -9.24
CA CYS A 133 -21.17 -1.08 -10.38
C CYS A 133 -22.13 -2.29 -10.35
N GLY A 134 -22.22 -2.98 -9.21
CA GLY A 134 -23.09 -4.15 -9.04
C GLY A 134 -22.66 -5.41 -9.83
N GLY A 135 -21.52 -5.36 -10.53
CA GLY A 135 -21.04 -6.49 -11.32
C GLY A 135 -20.44 -7.63 -10.49
N CYS A 136 -20.19 -8.75 -11.16
CA CYS A 136 -19.55 -9.93 -10.58
C CYS A 136 -18.10 -10.05 -11.05
N PHE A 137 -17.20 -10.42 -10.14
CA PHE A 137 -15.80 -10.71 -10.47
C PHE A 137 -15.65 -12.14 -11.00
N VAL A 138 -15.18 -12.25 -12.23
CA VAL A 138 -14.86 -13.53 -12.91
C VAL A 138 -13.34 -13.72 -12.89
N LYS A 139 -12.88 -14.95 -12.64
CA LYS A 139 -11.46 -15.25 -12.61
C LYS A 139 -10.91 -15.28 -14.04
N GLU A 140 -9.81 -14.57 -14.27
CA GLU A 140 -9.11 -14.62 -15.56
C GLU A 140 -8.17 -15.83 -15.54
N ASN A 141 -8.30 -16.68 -16.55
CA ASN A 141 -7.50 -17.90 -16.69
C ASN A 141 -6.19 -17.66 -17.44
N ASP A 142 -6.17 -16.65 -18.33
CA ASP A 142 -5.00 -16.27 -19.13
C ASP A 142 -4.52 -14.87 -18.71
N ILE A 143 -3.37 -14.83 -18.05
CA ILE A 143 -2.73 -13.59 -17.64
C ILE A 143 -1.66 -13.27 -18.68
N SER A 144 -1.98 -12.39 -19.64
CA SER A 144 -0.95 -11.88 -20.55
C SER A 144 0.04 -10.98 -19.79
N PRO A 145 1.31 -10.88 -20.25
CA PRO A 145 2.30 -9.97 -19.65
C PRO A 145 1.83 -8.51 -19.59
N GLU A 146 1.01 -8.08 -20.56
CA GLU A 146 0.43 -6.74 -20.62
C GLU A 146 -0.51 -6.45 -19.46
N ILE A 147 -1.27 -7.46 -19.01
CA ILE A 147 -2.09 -7.35 -17.81
C ILE A 147 -1.16 -7.16 -16.61
N ASN A 148 -0.06 -7.90 -16.48
CA ASN A 148 0.85 -7.76 -15.33
C ASN A 148 1.46 -6.36 -15.16
N ASN A 149 1.61 -5.59 -16.26
CA ASN A 149 2.21 -4.26 -16.26
C ASN A 149 1.21 -3.11 -16.03
N LEU A 150 -0.10 -3.37 -15.94
CA LEU A 150 -1.05 -2.34 -15.53
C LEU A 150 -0.85 -2.06 -14.03
N ALA A 151 -0.15 -0.97 -13.72
CA ALA A 151 0.05 -0.49 -12.37
C ALA A 151 -1.29 -0.33 -11.65
N LEU A 152 -1.46 -0.98 -10.51
CA LEU A 152 -2.48 -0.58 -9.56
C LEU A 152 -2.02 0.75 -8.96
N PRO A 153 -2.78 1.86 -9.07
CA PRO A 153 -2.54 2.96 -8.18
C PRO A 153 -2.76 2.49 -6.75
N ASP A 154 -1.91 3.01 -5.88
CA ASP A 154 -1.86 2.73 -4.46
C ASP A 154 -3.26 2.68 -3.82
N ALA A 155 -3.55 1.60 -3.11
CA ALA A 155 -4.79 1.42 -2.36
C ALA A 155 -4.88 2.38 -1.14
N SER A 156 -3.93 3.30 -0.99
CA SER A 156 -3.95 4.41 -0.03
C SER A 156 -4.57 5.71 -0.56
N LEU A 157 -4.95 5.81 -1.86
CA LEU A 157 -5.64 7.02 -2.35
C LEU A 157 -7.12 7.04 -1.91
N ASN A 158 -7.40 7.89 -0.92
CA ASN A 158 -8.74 8.36 -0.57
C ASN A 158 -9.56 8.69 -1.82
N TRP A 159 -10.61 7.91 -2.07
CA TRP A 159 -11.63 8.22 -3.08
C TRP A 159 -12.39 9.48 -2.63
N ARG A 160 -11.92 10.66 -3.07
CA ARG A 160 -12.74 11.88 -3.07
C ARG A 160 -13.72 11.80 -4.23
N VAL A 161 -14.99 11.91 -3.88
CA VAL A 161 -16.14 12.07 -4.77
C VAL A 161 -15.96 13.39 -5.56
N PRO A 162 -16.35 13.47 -6.85
CA PRO A 162 -16.15 14.70 -7.63
C PRO A 162 -17.22 15.74 -7.30
N SER A 163 -16.81 17.01 -7.27
CA SER A 163 -17.67 18.16 -7.59
C SER A 163 -16.81 19.30 -8.16
N PRO A 164 -17.40 20.21 -8.95
CA PRO A 164 -16.92 20.57 -10.28
C PRO A 164 -16.02 21.82 -10.32
N ASN A 165 -15.25 21.91 -11.41
CA ASN A 165 -14.62 23.10 -11.98
C ASN A 165 -13.80 23.98 -11.03
N LEU A 166 -12.49 23.74 -10.94
CA LEU A 166 -11.53 24.83 -10.68
C LEU A 166 -10.28 24.66 -11.55
N ASP A 167 -9.84 25.82 -12.03
CA ASP A 167 -8.87 26.13 -13.07
C ASP A 167 -7.42 25.71 -12.72
N GLN A 168 -6.60 25.56 -13.75
CA GLN A 168 -5.30 24.88 -13.77
C GLN A 168 -4.16 25.66 -13.09
N ASN A 169 -4.44 26.62 -12.21
CA ASN A 169 -3.44 27.50 -11.56
C ASN A 169 -3.29 27.33 -10.02
N ASP A 170 -4.01 26.44 -9.36
CA ASP A 170 -3.89 26.24 -7.89
C ASP A 170 -2.81 25.21 -7.46
N VAL A 171 -1.99 24.73 -8.40
CA VAL A 171 -0.86 23.86 -8.08
C VAL A 171 0.37 24.75 -7.90
N MET A 172 0.54 25.33 -6.70
CA MET A 172 1.81 25.73 -6.05
C MET A 172 1.59 26.85 -5.02
N GLU A 173 0.81 26.59 -3.95
CA GLU A 173 0.95 27.28 -2.65
C GLU A 173 -0.09 26.74 -1.66
N ILE A 174 0.31 25.85 -0.73
CA ILE A 174 -0.28 25.83 0.63
C ILE A 174 0.86 25.48 1.60
N ILE A 175 1.59 26.53 1.96
CA ILE A 175 2.42 26.68 3.16
C ILE A 175 1.52 27.31 4.24
N GLU A 176 1.61 26.78 5.46
CA GLU A 176 1.39 27.45 6.78
C GLU A 176 0.02 28.00 7.26
N ILE A 177 -0.20 27.75 8.58
CA ILE A 177 -0.96 28.51 9.63
C ILE A 177 -2.50 28.47 9.47
N SER A 178 -3.38 28.29 10.46
CA SER A 178 -3.52 28.56 11.92
C SER A 178 -4.78 27.78 12.38
N ASP A 179 -5.05 27.39 13.62
CA ASP A 179 -4.54 27.66 14.98
C ASP A 179 -4.51 26.37 15.81
#